data_AF-A0A7T4YID3-F1
#
_entry.id   AF-A0A7T4YID3-F1
#
_cell.length_a   1.000
_cell.length_b   1.000
_cell.length_c   1.000
_cell.angle_alpha   90.00
_cell.angle_beta   90.00
_cell.angle_gamma   90.00
#
_symmetry.space_group_name_H-M   'P 1'
#
loop_
_entity.id
_entity.type
_entity.pdbx_description
1 polymer ?
#
loop_
_entity_poly.entity_id
_entity_poly.type
_entity_poly.pdbx_seq_one_letter_code
_entity_poly.pdbx_strand_id
1 'polypeptide(L)'
;MERGHHKSETDHQRLLRISVDCRNGEAARAEMALYAWLRDESCPATARVMLAAMWARRGKLEDAKEILQGVYEQEIETWRPSEVQLLISVLIACDLVDAAKRLGKALYKGYGQYEEIGKWLRTMSVPGSVELPYVSEKLVVRLAEQLAENLDVLGSLVYAQKHEPRAKSVLMLRHAMMRVVKGEMCETDELLCVVGLAELAMLAGDHRDVKRWAKRGLKIDPYHARLALLLSEIEQTYAENVARKHLAAVARKHPHYPDVRSALIRQKFADGKTESAKRKLDNWLKYDPASMLAQQLRMKFSSHYEPELEDVREEEVAA
;
A
#
# COMPACT_ATOMS: atom_id res chain seq x y z
N MET A 1 -19.04 -49.33 11.28
CA MET A 1 -19.25 -47.98 11.83
C MET A 1 -18.51 -47.00 10.94
N GLU A 2 -19.20 -46.51 9.91
CA GLU A 2 -18.66 -45.50 8.99
C GLU A 2 -18.57 -44.18 9.76
N ARG A 3 -17.34 -43.71 10.02
CA ARG A 3 -17.14 -42.34 10.50
C ARG A 3 -17.45 -41.41 9.33
N GLY A 4 -18.70 -40.95 9.27
CA GLY A 4 -19.11 -39.92 8.32
C GLY A 4 -18.18 -38.72 8.45
N HIS A 5 -17.46 -38.40 7.37
CA HIS A 5 -16.73 -37.16 7.25
C HIS A 5 -17.74 -36.00 7.28
N HIS A 6 -18.05 -35.49 8.48
CA HIS A 6 -18.68 -34.18 8.60
C HIS A 6 -17.75 -33.17 7.94
N LYS A 7 -18.11 -32.72 6.74
CA LYS A 7 -17.46 -31.57 6.10
C LYS A 7 -17.49 -30.44 7.11
N SER A 8 -16.32 -29.94 7.54
CA SER A 8 -16.28 -28.80 8.43
C SER A 8 -16.97 -27.63 7.75
N GLU A 9 -17.88 -26.98 8.48
CA GLU A 9 -18.54 -25.77 8.00
C GLU A 9 -17.46 -24.72 7.66
N THR A 10 -17.56 -24.13 6.46
CA THR A 10 -16.63 -23.07 6.05
C THR A 10 -16.95 -21.76 6.76
N ASP A 11 -15.96 -20.87 6.95
CA ASP A 11 -16.15 -19.55 7.56
C ASP A 11 -17.27 -18.75 6.89
N HIS A 12 -17.37 -18.85 5.57
CA HIS A 12 -18.41 -18.20 4.79
C HIS A 12 -19.82 -18.72 5.13
N GLN A 13 -19.99 -20.04 5.26
CA GLN A 13 -21.27 -20.64 5.66
C GLN A 13 -21.64 -20.23 7.08
N ARG A 14 -20.66 -20.18 7.97
CA ARG A 14 -20.83 -19.77 9.37
C ARG A 14 -21.29 -18.30 9.47
N LEU A 15 -20.63 -17.40 8.74
CA LEU A 15 -21.02 -15.98 8.64
C LEU A 15 -22.41 -15.79 8.01
N LEU A 16 -22.74 -16.59 6.99
CA LEU A 16 -24.06 -16.54 6.35
C LEU A 16 -25.16 -16.96 7.33
N ARG A 17 -24.96 -18.03 8.11
CA ARG A 17 -25.90 -18.45 9.16
C ARG A 17 -26.10 -17.35 10.20
N ILE A 18 -25.01 -16.78 10.72
CA ILE A 18 -25.07 -15.67 11.69
C ILE A 18 -25.83 -14.47 11.12
N SER A 19 -25.64 -14.17 9.83
CA SER A 19 -26.37 -13.10 9.15
C SER A 19 -27.87 -13.39 9.02
N VAL A 20 -28.26 -14.66 8.83
CA VAL A 20 -29.66 -15.11 8.83
C VAL A 20 -30.26 -14.98 10.24
N ASP A 21 -29.53 -15.40 11.27
CA ASP A 21 -29.96 -15.26 12.68
C ASP A 21 -30.24 -13.79 13.01
N CYS A 22 -29.32 -12.88 12.65
CA CYS A 22 -29.51 -11.44 12.80
C CYS A 22 -30.78 -10.93 12.08
N ARG A 23 -31.04 -11.42 10.86
CA ARG A 23 -32.21 -11.02 10.06
C ARG A 23 -33.52 -11.51 10.66
N ASN A 24 -33.51 -12.68 11.27
CA ASN A 24 -34.67 -13.30 11.90
C ASN A 24 -34.95 -12.73 13.32
N GLY A 25 -34.19 -11.72 13.75
CA GLY A 25 -34.33 -11.14 15.09
C GLY A 25 -33.63 -11.92 16.19
N GLU A 26 -32.87 -12.98 15.86
CA GLU A 26 -32.12 -13.80 16.81
C GLU A 26 -30.74 -13.20 17.14
N ALA A 27 -30.70 -11.89 17.38
CA ALA A 27 -29.45 -11.15 17.60
C ALA A 27 -28.62 -11.71 18.77
N ALA A 28 -29.26 -12.16 19.86
CA ALA A 28 -28.54 -12.74 20.99
C ALA A 28 -27.80 -14.05 20.61
N ARG A 29 -28.41 -14.88 19.75
CA ARG A 29 -27.78 -16.12 19.26
C ARG A 29 -26.60 -15.81 18.34
N ALA A 30 -26.79 -14.87 17.42
CA ALA A 30 -25.72 -14.39 16.54
C ALA A 30 -24.54 -13.81 17.34
N GLU A 31 -24.81 -12.98 18.36
CA GLU A 31 -23.79 -12.39 19.23
C GLU A 31 -23.01 -13.49 19.99
N MET A 32 -23.69 -14.46 20.59
CA MET A 32 -23.04 -15.58 21.26
C MET A 32 -22.17 -16.41 20.31
N ALA A 33 -22.63 -16.66 19.08
CA ALA A 33 -21.89 -17.41 18.08
C ALA A 33 -20.60 -16.66 17.66
N LEU A 34 -20.71 -15.35 17.44
CA LEU A 34 -19.57 -14.49 17.12
C LEU A 34 -18.58 -14.39 18.29
N TYR A 35 -19.08 -14.23 19.52
CA TYR A 35 -18.26 -14.14 20.71
C TYR A 35 -17.52 -15.46 21.01
N ALA A 36 -18.17 -16.60 20.78
CA ALA A 36 -17.50 -17.90 20.86
C ALA A 36 -16.40 -18.03 19.80
N TRP A 37 -16.65 -17.54 18.57
CA TRP A 37 -15.67 -17.57 17.49
C TRP A 37 -14.49 -16.64 17.73
N LEU A 38 -14.69 -15.50 18.41
CA LEU A 38 -13.62 -14.55 18.76
C LEU A 38 -12.48 -15.20 19.55
N ARG A 39 -12.77 -16.27 20.30
CA ARG A 39 -11.78 -17.03 21.09
C ARG A 39 -10.89 -17.95 20.24
N ASP A 40 -11.27 -18.18 18.99
CA ASP A 40 -10.51 -18.98 18.04
C ASP A 40 -9.47 -18.11 17.34
N GLU A 41 -8.22 -18.58 17.25
CA GLU A 41 -7.14 -17.88 16.53
C GLU A 41 -7.49 -17.67 15.05
N SER A 42 -8.31 -18.55 14.48
CA SER A 42 -8.77 -18.48 13.09
C SER A 42 -9.94 -17.53 12.86
N CYS A 43 -10.40 -16.79 13.88
CA CYS A 43 -11.55 -15.89 13.75
C CYS A 43 -11.32 -14.83 12.66
N PRO A 44 -12.10 -14.85 11.56
CA PRO A 44 -11.90 -13.92 10.46
C PRO A 44 -12.30 -12.51 10.89
N ALA A 45 -11.61 -11.53 10.34
CA ALA A 45 -11.81 -10.15 10.72
C ALA A 45 -13.24 -9.63 10.43
N THR A 46 -13.93 -10.17 9.40
CA THR A 46 -15.36 -9.89 9.14
C THR A 46 -16.25 -10.28 10.33
N ALA A 47 -15.98 -11.40 11.01
CA ALA A 47 -16.73 -11.82 12.20
C ALA A 47 -16.51 -10.82 13.36
N ARG A 48 -15.27 -10.37 13.55
CA ARG A 48 -14.92 -9.35 14.56
C ARG A 48 -15.65 -8.04 14.31
N VAL A 49 -15.72 -7.59 13.05
CA VAL A 49 -16.47 -6.37 12.66
C VAL A 49 -17.96 -6.53 12.88
N MET A 50 -18.54 -7.69 12.56
CA MET A 50 -19.95 -7.94 12.83
C MET A 50 -20.26 -7.89 14.34
N LEU A 51 -19.41 -8.48 15.18
CA LEU A 51 -19.57 -8.44 16.63
C LEU A 51 -19.45 -7.00 17.16
N ALA A 52 -18.42 -6.27 16.73
CA ALA A 52 -18.24 -4.87 17.09
C ALA A 52 -19.44 -4.01 16.65
N ALA A 53 -20.01 -4.26 15.46
CA ALA A 53 -21.23 -3.57 15.01
C ALA A 53 -22.43 -3.83 15.94
N MET A 54 -22.60 -5.07 16.41
CA MET A 54 -23.67 -5.42 17.33
C MET A 54 -23.49 -4.75 18.70
N TRP A 55 -22.26 -4.70 19.21
CA TRP A 55 -21.95 -4.01 20.46
C TRP A 55 -22.09 -2.49 20.36
N ALA A 56 -21.62 -1.89 19.27
CA ALA A 56 -21.78 -0.47 19.02
C ALA A 56 -23.26 -0.06 18.97
N ARG A 57 -24.11 -0.87 18.30
CA ARG A 57 -25.57 -0.65 18.27
C ARG A 57 -26.21 -0.70 19.66
N ARG A 58 -25.62 -1.43 20.61
CA ARG A 58 -26.08 -1.50 22.01
C ARG A 58 -25.46 -0.42 22.91
N GLY A 59 -24.66 0.50 22.36
CA GLY A 59 -23.96 1.53 23.12
C GLY A 59 -22.69 1.06 23.83
N LYS A 60 -22.26 -0.19 23.60
CA LYS A 60 -21.01 -0.75 24.15
C LYS A 60 -19.82 -0.37 23.27
N LEU A 61 -19.53 0.94 23.20
CA LEU A 61 -18.54 1.48 22.27
C LEU A 61 -17.11 1.08 22.64
N GLU A 62 -16.77 1.05 23.93
CA GLU A 62 -15.41 0.66 24.37
C GLU A 62 -15.10 -0.81 24.06
N ASP A 63 -16.05 -1.72 24.35
CA ASP A 63 -15.92 -3.14 23.99
C ASP A 63 -15.76 -3.31 22.46
N ALA A 64 -16.51 -2.53 21.67
CA ALA A 64 -16.42 -2.55 20.21
C ALA A 64 -15.06 -2.02 19.72
N LYS A 65 -14.51 -0.97 20.33
CA LYS A 65 -13.18 -0.43 20.02
C LYS A 65 -12.09 -1.47 20.29
N GLU A 66 -12.14 -2.16 21.44
CA GLU A 66 -11.15 -3.17 21.83
C GLU A 66 -11.05 -4.29 20.78
N ILE A 67 -12.19 -4.81 20.32
CA ILE A 67 -12.21 -5.82 19.25
C ILE A 67 -11.60 -5.29 17.94
N LEU A 68 -11.81 -4.02 17.63
CA LEU A 68 -11.39 -3.42 16.37
C LEU A 68 -9.91 -3.02 16.34
N GLN A 69 -9.24 -2.85 17.49
CA GLN A 69 -7.85 -2.39 17.57
C GLN A 69 -6.87 -3.23 16.71
N GLY A 70 -7.13 -4.53 16.52
CA GLY A 70 -6.32 -5.38 15.64
C GLY A 70 -6.88 -5.60 14.23
N VAL A 71 -8.06 -5.07 13.90
CA VAL A 71 -8.77 -5.36 12.65
C VAL A 71 -8.48 -4.32 11.57
N TYR A 72 -8.56 -3.03 11.90
CA TYR A 72 -8.29 -1.98 10.91
C TYR A 72 -6.79 -1.77 10.64
N GLU A 73 -5.92 -2.40 11.43
CA GLU A 73 -4.47 -2.42 11.25
C GLU A 73 -4.00 -3.54 10.32
N GLN A 74 -4.84 -4.57 10.10
CA GLN A 74 -4.57 -5.65 9.17
C GLN A 74 -4.78 -5.21 7.71
N GLU A 75 -4.22 -5.96 6.75
CA GLU A 75 -4.35 -5.64 5.33
C GLU A 75 -5.80 -5.85 4.85
N ILE A 76 -6.56 -4.76 4.77
CA ILE A 76 -7.97 -4.73 4.29
C ILE A 76 -8.11 -5.04 2.78
N GLU A 77 -7.01 -5.36 2.10
CA GLU A 77 -6.96 -5.54 0.64
C GLU A 77 -7.74 -6.74 0.13
N THR A 78 -7.94 -7.73 0.99
CA THR A 78 -8.72 -8.94 0.67
C THR A 78 -10.21 -8.76 0.95
N TRP A 79 -10.60 -7.63 1.54
CA TRP A 79 -11.98 -7.40 1.96
C TRP A 79 -12.83 -6.92 0.79
N ARG A 80 -14.09 -7.35 0.79
CA ARG A 80 -15.10 -6.86 -0.14
C ARG A 80 -15.46 -5.42 0.25
N PRO A 81 -15.83 -4.55 -0.71
CA PRO A 81 -16.23 -3.17 -0.44
C PRO A 81 -17.27 -3.04 0.67
N SER A 82 -18.27 -3.94 0.68
CA SER A 82 -19.32 -3.97 1.70
C SER A 82 -18.80 -4.21 3.12
N GLU A 83 -17.75 -5.03 3.27
CA GLU A 83 -17.15 -5.31 4.59
C GLU A 83 -16.37 -4.08 5.07
N VAL A 84 -15.67 -3.40 4.17
CA VAL A 84 -14.97 -2.14 4.47
C VAL A 84 -15.95 -1.02 4.80
N GLN A 85 -17.07 -0.93 4.08
CA GLN A 85 -18.15 0.02 4.37
C GLN A 85 -18.75 -0.21 5.76
N LEU A 86 -19.00 -1.47 6.14
CA LEU A 86 -19.45 -1.82 7.48
C LEU A 86 -18.42 -1.40 8.53
N LEU A 87 -17.15 -1.76 8.34
CA LEU A 87 -16.07 -1.39 9.26
C LEU A 87 -15.97 0.14 9.44
N ILE A 88 -15.97 0.91 8.35
CA ILE A 88 -15.97 2.38 8.41
C ILE A 88 -17.16 2.90 9.22
N SER A 89 -18.36 2.33 9.02
CA SER A 89 -19.57 2.75 9.74
C SER A 89 -19.44 2.49 11.24
N VAL A 90 -18.90 1.33 11.63
CA VAL A 90 -18.67 1.00 13.05
C VAL A 90 -17.58 1.87 13.66
N LEU A 91 -16.50 2.16 12.93
CA LEU A 91 -15.44 3.06 13.39
C LEU A 91 -15.97 4.47 13.66
N ILE A 92 -16.83 5.01 12.79
CA ILE A 92 -17.48 6.31 13.00
C ILE A 92 -18.37 6.26 14.26
N ALA A 93 -19.17 5.20 14.43
CA ALA A 93 -20.01 5.04 15.62
C ALA A 93 -19.19 4.93 16.91
N CYS A 94 -17.97 4.42 16.84
CA CYS A 94 -17.03 4.31 17.95
C CYS A 94 -16.13 5.55 18.10
N ASP A 95 -16.38 6.66 17.40
CA ASP A 95 -15.54 7.87 17.43
C ASP A 95 -14.06 7.64 17.04
N LEU A 96 -13.80 6.60 16.24
CA LEU A 96 -12.48 6.30 15.66
C LEU A 96 -12.34 6.97 14.28
N VAL A 97 -12.52 8.29 14.27
CA VAL A 97 -12.67 9.14 13.08
C VAL A 97 -11.46 9.04 12.14
N ASP A 98 -10.24 9.03 12.68
CA ASP A 98 -9.01 8.94 11.88
C ASP A 98 -8.83 7.59 11.20
N ALA A 99 -9.21 6.50 11.88
CA ALA A 99 -9.23 5.18 11.28
C ALA A 99 -10.26 5.12 10.14
N ALA A 100 -11.48 5.61 10.39
CA ALA A 100 -12.54 5.69 9.37
C ALA A 100 -12.11 6.53 8.15
N LYS A 101 -11.42 7.66 8.36
CA LYS A 101 -10.86 8.51 7.30
C LYS A 101 -9.82 7.78 6.46
N ARG A 102 -8.87 7.07 7.11
CA ARG A 102 -7.85 6.27 6.41
C ARG A 102 -8.50 5.18 5.57
N LEU A 103 -9.50 4.48 6.13
CA LEU A 103 -10.22 3.42 5.41
C LEU A 103 -11.11 3.97 4.30
N GLY A 104 -11.76 5.11 4.48
CA GLY A 104 -12.52 5.77 3.44
C GLY A 104 -11.64 6.14 2.24
N LYS A 105 -10.43 6.64 2.49
CA LYS A 105 -9.43 6.89 1.44
C LYS A 105 -8.99 5.60 0.76
N ALA A 106 -8.72 4.53 1.51
CA ALA A 106 -8.33 3.23 0.95
C ALA A 106 -9.46 2.61 0.09
N LEU A 107 -10.70 2.65 0.58
CA LEU A 107 -11.90 2.19 -0.13
C LEU A 107 -12.09 2.99 -1.43
N TYR A 108 -11.97 4.32 -1.39
CA TYR A 108 -12.06 5.16 -2.59
C TYR A 108 -10.93 4.88 -3.58
N LYS A 109 -9.71 4.63 -3.09
CA LYS A 109 -8.56 4.33 -3.93
C LYS A 109 -8.73 3.01 -4.70
N GLY A 110 -9.28 1.98 -4.06
CA GLY A 110 -9.51 0.68 -4.69
C GLY A 110 -10.80 0.58 -5.50
N TYR A 111 -11.84 1.29 -5.09
CA TYR A 111 -13.22 1.12 -5.56
C TYR A 111 -13.92 2.43 -5.96
N GLY A 112 -13.23 3.56 -5.97
CA GLY A 112 -13.81 4.88 -6.27
C GLY A 112 -14.31 5.05 -7.72
N GLN A 113 -13.97 4.11 -8.61
CA GLN A 113 -14.56 4.00 -9.94
C GLN A 113 -16.07 3.67 -9.91
N TYR A 114 -16.53 3.00 -8.86
CA TYR A 114 -17.95 2.71 -8.68
C TYR A 114 -18.62 3.94 -8.08
N GLU A 115 -19.53 4.55 -8.85
CA GLU A 115 -20.22 5.77 -8.43
C GLU A 115 -20.92 5.62 -7.07
N GLU A 116 -21.44 4.42 -6.79
CA GLU A 116 -22.08 4.04 -5.54
C GLU A 116 -21.15 4.21 -4.33
N ILE A 117 -19.86 3.88 -4.45
CA ILE A 117 -18.88 4.04 -3.37
C ILE A 117 -18.65 5.52 -3.07
N GLY A 118 -18.47 6.34 -4.12
CA GLY A 118 -18.31 7.78 -3.98
C GLY A 118 -19.56 8.45 -3.38
N LYS A 119 -20.75 8.05 -3.81
CA LYS A 119 -22.02 8.50 -3.22
C LYS A 119 -22.12 8.09 -1.75
N TRP A 120 -21.88 6.82 -1.44
CA TRP A 120 -21.95 6.29 -0.09
C TRP A 120 -21.00 7.00 0.88
N LEU A 121 -19.73 7.20 0.49
CA LEU A 121 -18.74 7.90 1.32
C LEU A 121 -19.19 9.32 1.68
N ARG A 122 -19.82 10.04 0.74
CA ARG A 122 -20.38 11.38 0.97
C ARG A 122 -21.62 11.34 1.85
N THR A 123 -22.55 10.41 1.59
CA THR A 123 -23.78 10.25 2.38
C THR A 123 -23.47 9.93 3.84
N MET A 124 -22.50 9.04 4.08
CA MET A 124 -22.06 8.68 5.43
C MET A 124 -21.20 9.77 6.10
N SER A 125 -20.98 10.91 5.43
CA SER A 125 -20.14 12.01 5.92
C SER A 125 -18.76 11.52 6.38
N VAL A 126 -18.18 10.54 5.68
CA VAL A 126 -16.86 10.02 6.04
C VAL A 126 -15.87 11.18 5.97
N PRO A 127 -15.10 11.46 7.03
CA PRO A 127 -14.20 12.61 7.06
C PRO A 127 -13.24 12.61 5.86
N GLY A 128 -13.16 13.73 5.15
CA GLY A 128 -12.35 13.87 3.93
C GLY A 128 -12.99 13.30 2.66
N SER A 129 -14.23 12.79 2.71
CA SER A 129 -14.95 12.29 1.52
C SER A 129 -15.28 13.38 0.50
N VAL A 130 -15.47 14.62 0.95
CA VAL A 130 -15.74 15.79 0.10
C VAL A 130 -14.51 16.18 -0.73
N GLU A 131 -13.31 15.90 -0.21
CA GLU A 131 -12.04 16.18 -0.87
C GLU A 131 -11.66 15.10 -1.90
N LEU A 132 -12.43 14.01 -1.98
CA LEU A 132 -12.13 12.91 -2.89
C LEU A 132 -12.41 13.32 -4.36
N PRO A 133 -11.43 13.22 -5.26
CA PRO A 133 -11.56 13.72 -6.62
C PRO A 133 -12.53 12.87 -7.43
N TYR A 134 -13.70 13.41 -7.80
CA TYR A 134 -14.67 12.70 -8.66
C TYR A 134 -14.11 12.52 -10.09
N VAL A 135 -14.00 11.27 -10.53
CA VAL A 135 -13.65 10.87 -11.89
C VAL A 135 -14.83 10.09 -12.47
N SER A 136 -15.45 10.60 -13.54
CA SER A 136 -16.59 9.90 -14.15
C SER A 136 -16.13 8.66 -14.92
N GLU A 137 -16.86 7.55 -14.79
CA GLU A 137 -16.51 6.30 -15.48
C GLU A 137 -16.44 6.48 -17.00
N LYS A 138 -17.35 7.26 -17.57
CA LYS A 138 -17.35 7.58 -19.01
C LYS A 138 -16.03 8.22 -19.47
N LEU A 139 -15.44 9.09 -18.64
CA LEU A 139 -14.17 9.73 -18.96
C LEU A 139 -13.00 8.74 -18.86
N VAL A 140 -13.03 7.84 -17.87
CA VAL A 140 -12.04 6.76 -17.74
C VAL A 140 -12.08 5.81 -18.93
N VAL A 141 -13.28 5.40 -19.36
CA VAL A 141 -13.45 4.53 -20.53
C VAL A 141 -12.89 5.20 -21.78
N ARG A 142 -13.28 6.44 -22.05
CA ARG A 142 -12.78 7.19 -23.21
C ARG A 142 -11.25 7.35 -23.19
N LEU A 143 -10.68 7.63 -22.03
CA LEU A 143 -9.22 7.73 -21.90
C LEU A 143 -8.54 6.37 -22.10
N ALA A 144 -9.13 5.29 -21.60
CA ALA A 144 -8.59 3.94 -21.77
C ALA A 144 -8.58 3.53 -23.25
N GLU A 145 -9.66 3.84 -23.98
CA GLU A 145 -9.73 3.63 -25.44
C GLU A 145 -8.64 4.42 -26.16
N GLN A 146 -8.50 5.72 -25.87
CA GLN A 146 -7.46 6.57 -26.46
C GLN A 146 -6.04 6.09 -26.16
N LEU A 147 -5.79 5.59 -24.94
CA LEU A 147 -4.50 5.03 -24.54
C LEU A 147 -4.24 3.67 -25.22
N ALA A 148 -5.24 2.82 -25.35
CA ALA A 148 -5.10 1.53 -26.04
C ALA A 148 -4.73 1.72 -27.52
N GLU A 149 -5.25 2.78 -28.14
CA GLU A 149 -4.91 3.15 -29.52
C GLU A 149 -3.52 3.79 -29.64
N ASN A 150 -3.00 4.42 -28.58
CA ASN A 150 -1.76 5.19 -28.63
C ASN A 150 -0.93 5.00 -27.35
N LEU A 151 -0.29 3.84 -27.19
CA LEU A 151 0.54 3.57 -26.01
C LEU A 151 1.78 4.47 -25.92
N ASP A 152 2.26 5.01 -27.04
CA ASP A 152 3.46 5.86 -27.06
C ASP A 152 3.31 7.18 -26.27
N VAL A 153 2.09 7.72 -26.17
CA VAL A 153 1.84 8.93 -25.36
C VAL A 153 1.86 8.67 -23.86
N LEU A 154 1.83 7.41 -23.43
CA LEU A 154 1.80 7.02 -22.03
C LEU A 154 2.99 7.60 -21.25
N GLY A 155 4.21 7.44 -21.79
CA GLY A 155 5.43 7.95 -21.14
C GLY A 155 5.36 9.46 -20.92
N SER A 156 4.83 10.21 -21.90
CA SER A 156 4.67 11.66 -21.81
C SER A 156 3.64 12.07 -20.75
N LEU A 157 2.52 11.34 -20.65
CA LEU A 157 1.47 11.61 -19.67
C LEU A 157 1.94 11.33 -18.24
N VAL A 158 2.65 10.22 -18.02
CA VAL A 158 3.24 9.89 -16.71
C VAL A 158 4.31 10.92 -16.35
N TYR A 159 5.17 11.30 -17.30
CA TYR A 159 6.18 12.32 -17.09
C TYR A 159 5.57 13.68 -16.72
N ALA A 160 4.50 14.10 -17.39
CA ALA A 160 3.78 15.33 -17.04
C ALA A 160 3.27 15.30 -15.59
N GLN A 161 2.77 14.16 -15.12
CA GLN A 161 2.33 14.02 -13.71
C GLN A 161 3.49 14.01 -12.71
N LYS A 162 4.73 13.68 -13.10
CA LYS A 162 5.89 13.75 -12.20
C LYS A 162 6.34 15.19 -11.95
N HIS A 163 6.13 16.09 -12.92
CA HIS A 163 6.45 17.51 -12.78
C HIS A 163 5.39 18.30 -12.05
N GLU A 164 4.11 18.07 -12.40
CA GLU A 164 2.98 18.73 -11.75
C GLU A 164 1.93 17.67 -11.36
N PRO A 165 2.09 17.00 -10.20
CA PRO A 165 1.19 15.95 -9.78
C PRO A 165 -0.21 16.50 -9.50
N ARG A 166 -1.18 16.10 -10.33
CA ARG A 166 -2.59 16.41 -10.08
C ARG A 166 -3.30 15.13 -9.66
N ALA A 167 -3.68 15.03 -8.39
CA ALA A 167 -4.26 13.81 -7.81
C ALA A 167 -5.40 13.20 -8.67
N LYS A 168 -6.28 14.05 -9.21
CA LYS A 168 -7.36 13.63 -10.11
C LYS A 168 -6.84 13.02 -11.41
N SER A 169 -5.87 13.65 -12.06
CA SER A 169 -5.28 13.19 -13.32
C SER A 169 -4.48 11.90 -13.13
N VAL A 170 -3.73 11.79 -12.02
CA VAL A 170 -3.00 10.57 -11.63
C VAL A 170 -3.97 9.39 -11.49
N LEU A 171 -5.06 9.57 -10.74
CA LEU A 171 -6.07 8.51 -10.56
C LEU A 171 -6.74 8.13 -11.88
N MET A 172 -7.12 9.11 -12.70
CA MET A 172 -7.74 8.88 -14.00
C MET A 172 -6.82 8.08 -14.94
N LEU A 173 -5.54 8.46 -15.04
CA LEU A 173 -4.55 7.75 -15.84
C LEU A 173 -4.32 6.32 -15.32
N ARG A 174 -4.15 6.15 -14.00
CA ARG A 174 -4.02 4.80 -13.39
C ARG A 174 -5.19 3.91 -13.76
N HIS A 175 -6.42 4.43 -13.64
CA HIS A 175 -7.62 3.65 -13.95
C HIS A 175 -7.69 3.27 -15.41
N ALA A 176 -7.40 4.21 -16.32
CA ALA A 176 -7.40 3.94 -17.75
C ALA A 176 -6.36 2.86 -18.11
N MET A 177 -5.12 3.00 -17.62
CA MET A 177 -4.05 2.02 -17.84
C MET A 177 -4.35 0.64 -17.26
N MET A 178 -4.97 0.55 -16.08
CA MET A 178 -5.39 -0.75 -15.53
C MET A 178 -6.43 -1.45 -16.41
N ARG A 179 -7.27 -0.71 -17.14
CA ARG A 179 -8.20 -1.31 -18.11
C ARG A 179 -7.44 -1.81 -19.34
N VAL A 180 -6.47 -1.03 -19.83
CA VAL A 180 -5.61 -1.43 -20.95
C VAL A 180 -4.87 -2.73 -20.62
N VAL A 181 -4.20 -2.82 -19.46
CA VAL A 181 -3.44 -4.01 -18.99
C VAL A 181 -4.30 -5.26 -18.75
N LYS A 182 -5.62 -5.12 -18.61
CA LYS A 182 -6.53 -6.26 -18.51
C LYS A 182 -6.87 -6.88 -19.87
N GLY A 183 -6.61 -6.17 -20.98
CA GLY A 183 -6.76 -6.69 -22.33
C GLY A 183 -5.56 -7.55 -22.74
N GLU A 184 -5.64 -8.13 -23.94
CA GLU A 184 -4.52 -8.82 -24.57
C GLU A 184 -3.52 -7.79 -25.13
N MET A 185 -2.24 -7.92 -24.78
CA MET A 185 -1.16 -7.04 -25.22
C MET A 185 0.15 -7.80 -25.32
N CYS A 186 1.09 -7.29 -26.10
CA CYS A 186 2.42 -7.88 -26.16
C CYS A 186 3.23 -7.53 -24.89
N GLU A 187 4.29 -8.30 -24.59
CA GLU A 187 5.11 -8.10 -23.39
C GLU A 187 5.74 -6.69 -23.31
N THR A 188 6.06 -6.09 -24.45
CA THR A 188 6.67 -4.75 -24.51
C THR A 188 5.66 -3.67 -24.07
N ASP A 189 4.44 -3.75 -24.60
CA ASP A 189 3.35 -2.85 -24.24
C ASP A 189 2.92 -3.03 -22.78
N GLU A 190 2.88 -4.28 -22.32
CA GLU A 190 2.62 -4.61 -20.92
C GLU A 190 3.67 -3.99 -20.01
N LEU A 191 4.96 -4.12 -20.34
CA LEU A 191 6.04 -3.54 -19.57
C LEU A 191 5.90 -2.01 -19.47
N LEU A 192 5.61 -1.33 -20.59
CA LEU A 192 5.37 0.13 -20.60
C LEU A 192 4.22 0.52 -19.67
N CYS A 193 3.09 -0.18 -19.76
CA CYS A 193 1.95 0.08 -18.90
C CYS A 193 2.26 -0.19 -17.43
N VAL A 194 2.95 -1.28 -17.12
CA VAL A 194 3.30 -1.66 -15.76
C VAL A 194 4.29 -0.68 -15.13
N VAL A 195 5.26 -0.18 -15.91
CA VAL A 195 6.18 0.89 -15.46
C VAL A 195 5.40 2.15 -15.14
N GLY A 196 4.53 2.61 -16.04
CA GLY A 196 3.73 3.80 -15.80
C GLY A 196 2.77 3.65 -14.61
N LEU A 197 2.16 2.47 -14.42
CA LEU A 197 1.31 2.17 -13.26
C LEU A 197 2.10 2.23 -11.95
N ALA A 198 3.32 1.69 -11.91
CA ALA A 198 4.19 1.77 -10.74
C ALA A 198 4.59 3.22 -10.43
N GLU A 199 4.91 4.03 -11.44
CA GLU A 199 5.26 5.44 -11.23
C GLU A 199 4.07 6.27 -10.75
N LEU A 200 2.90 6.11 -11.36
CA LEU A 200 1.69 6.80 -10.93
C LEU A 200 1.24 6.34 -9.54
N ALA A 201 1.44 5.07 -9.18
CA ALA A 201 1.19 4.56 -7.84
C ALA A 201 2.11 5.25 -6.81
N MET A 202 3.38 5.46 -7.15
CA MET A 202 4.33 6.18 -6.30
C MET A 202 3.87 7.63 -6.07
N LEU A 203 3.44 8.33 -7.13
CA LEU A 203 2.89 9.69 -7.03
C LEU A 203 1.62 9.76 -6.15
N ALA A 204 0.83 8.69 -6.13
CA ALA A 204 -0.37 8.58 -5.31
C ALA A 204 -0.09 8.09 -3.86
N GLY A 205 1.17 7.90 -3.47
CA GLY A 205 1.54 7.33 -2.16
C GLY A 205 1.05 5.89 -1.99
N ASP A 206 0.93 5.12 -3.08
CA ASP A 206 0.41 3.77 -3.09
C ASP A 206 1.50 2.70 -3.13
N HIS A 207 2.26 2.58 -2.05
CA HIS A 207 3.46 1.72 -2.01
C HIS A 207 3.15 0.25 -2.31
N ARG A 208 1.97 -0.25 -1.96
CA ARG A 208 1.58 -1.63 -2.26
C ARG A 208 1.35 -1.84 -3.76
N ASP A 209 0.69 -0.90 -4.42
CA ASP A 209 0.58 -0.93 -5.88
C ASP A 209 1.92 -0.79 -6.58
N VAL A 210 2.81 0.08 -6.07
CA VAL A 210 4.19 0.16 -6.56
C VAL A 210 4.85 -1.22 -6.47
N LYS A 211 4.76 -1.91 -5.33
CA LYS A 211 5.31 -3.26 -5.12
C LYS A 211 4.71 -4.27 -6.11
N ARG A 212 3.38 -4.28 -6.25
CA ARG A 212 2.64 -5.18 -7.15
C ARG A 212 3.07 -5.00 -8.60
N TRP A 213 3.02 -3.77 -9.11
CA TRP A 213 3.33 -3.47 -10.51
C TRP A 213 4.82 -3.63 -10.79
N ALA A 214 5.71 -3.15 -9.92
CA ALA A 214 7.13 -3.33 -10.13
C ALA A 214 7.55 -4.81 -10.12
N LYS A 215 6.99 -5.64 -9.24
CA LYS A 215 7.21 -7.10 -9.29
C LYS A 215 6.69 -7.73 -10.57
N ARG A 216 5.53 -7.31 -11.08
CA ARG A 216 4.99 -7.80 -12.36
C ARG A 216 5.91 -7.42 -13.52
N GLY A 217 6.35 -6.16 -13.59
CA GLY A 217 7.23 -5.70 -14.67
C GLY A 217 8.62 -6.32 -14.59
N LEU A 218 9.15 -6.59 -13.39
CA LEU A 218 10.42 -7.31 -13.21
C LEU A 218 10.35 -8.81 -13.55
N LYS A 219 9.15 -9.39 -13.67
CA LYS A 219 9.00 -10.73 -14.27
C LYS A 219 9.14 -10.69 -15.79
N ILE A 220 8.75 -9.58 -16.42
CA ILE A 220 8.86 -9.35 -17.87
C ILE A 220 10.32 -8.97 -18.21
N ASP A 221 10.86 -7.94 -17.55
CA ASP A 221 12.28 -7.56 -17.65
C ASP A 221 12.95 -7.52 -16.26
N PRO A 222 13.68 -8.58 -15.88
CA PRO A 222 14.38 -8.67 -14.59
C PRO A 222 15.45 -7.60 -14.36
N TYR A 223 15.89 -6.91 -15.41
CA TYR A 223 16.94 -5.91 -15.37
C TYR A 223 16.41 -4.48 -15.54
N HIS A 224 15.09 -4.29 -15.46
CA HIS A 224 14.49 -2.96 -15.60
C HIS A 224 14.85 -2.06 -14.40
N ALA A 225 15.83 -1.18 -14.61
CA ALA A 225 16.45 -0.38 -13.56
C ALA A 225 15.44 0.48 -12.79
N ARG A 226 14.50 1.12 -13.49
CA ARG A 226 13.51 1.99 -12.87
C ARG A 226 12.57 1.25 -11.90
N LEU A 227 12.18 0.02 -12.22
CA LEU A 227 11.28 -0.76 -11.37
C LEU A 227 12.02 -1.25 -10.12
N ALA A 228 13.28 -1.66 -10.27
CA ALA A 228 14.12 -2.01 -9.13
C ALA A 228 14.35 -0.82 -8.19
N LEU A 229 14.53 0.39 -8.75
CA LEU A 229 14.65 1.63 -7.96
C LEU A 229 13.35 1.93 -7.21
N LEU A 230 12.19 1.89 -7.89
CA LEU A 230 10.89 2.09 -7.25
C LEU A 230 10.65 1.12 -6.08
N LEU A 231 10.98 -0.17 -6.25
CA LEU A 231 10.90 -1.14 -5.15
C LEU A 231 11.81 -0.76 -3.98
N SER A 232 13.03 -0.30 -4.25
CA SER A 232 13.98 0.11 -3.20
C SER A 232 13.57 1.36 -2.45
N GLU A 233 12.76 2.24 -3.05
CA GLU A 233 12.26 3.46 -2.41
C GLU A 233 11.14 3.15 -1.40
N ILE A 234 10.37 2.09 -1.62
CA ILE A 234 9.22 1.73 -0.76
C ILE A 234 9.52 0.66 0.29
N GLU A 235 10.49 -0.25 0.04
CA GLU A 235 10.83 -1.33 0.96
C GLU A 235 11.78 -0.80 2.06
N GLN A 236 11.21 -0.30 3.16
CA GLN A 236 11.97 0.26 4.29
C GLN A 236 12.47 -0.81 5.27
N THR A 237 11.90 -2.02 5.26
CA THR A 237 12.20 -3.05 6.26
C THR A 237 13.07 -4.18 5.70
N TYR A 238 14.09 -4.55 6.47
CA TYR A 238 15.16 -5.51 6.16
C TYR A 238 14.71 -6.89 5.66
N ALA A 239 13.49 -7.31 5.99
CA ALA A 239 13.06 -8.71 5.98
C ALA A 239 12.62 -9.25 4.60
N GLU A 240 12.25 -8.41 3.63
CA GLU A 240 11.81 -8.87 2.31
C GLU A 240 12.65 -8.25 1.18
N ASN A 241 13.91 -8.68 1.07
CA ASN A 241 14.91 -8.01 0.24
C ASN A 241 14.83 -8.33 -1.27
N VAL A 242 13.62 -8.28 -1.83
CA VAL A 242 13.38 -8.50 -3.27
C VAL A 242 14.02 -7.37 -4.08
N ALA A 243 13.88 -6.12 -3.63
CA ALA A 243 14.53 -4.97 -4.27
C ALA A 243 16.05 -5.16 -4.43
N ARG A 244 16.77 -5.70 -3.43
CA ARG A 244 18.23 -5.89 -3.50
C ARG A 244 18.66 -6.90 -4.54
N LYS A 245 17.92 -8.00 -4.68
CA LYS A 245 18.25 -9.02 -5.70
C LYS A 245 18.17 -8.39 -7.08
N HIS A 246 17.11 -7.63 -7.35
CA HIS A 246 16.96 -6.92 -8.62
C HIS A 246 17.98 -5.79 -8.79
N LEU A 247 18.20 -4.92 -7.80
CA LEU A 247 19.21 -3.86 -7.88
C LEU A 247 20.62 -4.42 -8.12
N ALA A 248 20.99 -5.53 -7.47
CA ALA A 248 22.28 -6.18 -7.71
C ALA A 248 22.38 -6.79 -9.11
N ALA A 249 21.31 -7.39 -9.63
CA ALA A 249 21.26 -7.92 -10.99
C ALA A 249 21.38 -6.78 -12.03
N VAL A 250 20.62 -5.70 -11.84
CA VAL A 250 20.66 -4.50 -12.68
C VAL A 250 22.06 -3.88 -12.65
N ALA A 251 22.69 -3.74 -11.47
CA ALA A 251 24.03 -3.18 -11.36
C ALA A 251 25.11 -4.02 -12.05
N ARG A 252 24.94 -5.35 -12.11
CA ARG A 252 25.85 -6.21 -12.88
C ARG A 252 25.69 -6.01 -14.38
N LYS A 253 24.46 -5.87 -14.87
CA LYS A 253 24.17 -5.65 -16.30
C LYS A 253 24.49 -4.22 -16.75
N HIS A 254 24.28 -3.23 -15.87
CA HIS A 254 24.45 -1.81 -16.14
C HIS A 254 25.31 -1.13 -15.04
N PRO A 255 26.62 -1.42 -14.98
CA PRO A 255 27.50 -0.95 -13.90
C PRO A 255 27.69 0.57 -13.85
N HIS A 256 27.46 1.25 -14.96
CA HIS A 256 27.58 2.71 -15.07
C HIS A 256 26.31 3.46 -14.71
N TYR A 257 25.21 2.77 -14.35
CA TYR A 257 23.95 3.44 -14.06
C TYR A 257 23.98 4.07 -12.65
N PRO A 258 24.04 5.41 -12.54
CA PRO A 258 24.39 6.08 -11.29
C PRO A 258 23.30 5.93 -10.22
N ASP A 259 22.02 5.93 -10.62
CA ASP A 259 20.89 5.82 -9.70
C ASP A 259 20.88 4.47 -8.98
N VAL A 260 21.09 3.37 -9.70
CA VAL A 260 21.18 2.02 -9.12
C VAL A 260 22.41 1.88 -8.23
N ARG A 261 23.55 2.46 -8.63
CA ARG A 261 24.74 2.50 -7.78
C ARG A 261 24.48 3.26 -6.48
N SER A 262 23.80 4.40 -6.57
CA SER A 262 23.42 5.23 -5.42
C SER A 262 22.48 4.47 -4.48
N ALA A 263 21.47 3.76 -5.02
CA ALA A 263 20.52 2.97 -4.26
C ALA A 263 21.20 1.83 -3.50
N LEU A 264 22.14 1.10 -4.14
CA LEU A 264 22.93 0.06 -3.49
C LEU A 264 23.83 0.59 -2.37
N ILE A 265 24.35 1.81 -2.49
CA ILE A 265 25.16 2.45 -1.44
C ILE A 265 24.28 2.87 -0.26
N ARG A 266 23.12 3.50 -0.52
CA ARG A 266 22.14 3.84 0.53
C ARG A 266 21.69 2.60 1.28
N GLN A 267 21.39 1.52 0.56
CA GLN A 267 20.96 0.27 1.17
C GLN A 267 22.07 -0.33 2.05
N LYS A 268 23.34 -0.31 1.61
CA LYS A 268 24.44 -0.77 2.46
C LYS A 268 24.61 0.06 3.73
N PHE A 269 24.33 1.36 3.65
CA PHE A 269 24.39 2.24 4.80
C PHE A 269 23.25 1.94 5.77
N ALA A 270 22.01 1.82 5.27
CA ALA A 270 20.85 1.38 6.04
C ALA A 270 21.02 -0.03 6.62
N ASP A 271 21.80 -0.88 5.95
CA ASP A 271 22.21 -2.21 6.42
C ASP A 271 23.17 -2.18 7.64
N GLY A 272 23.50 -1.01 8.19
CA GLY A 272 24.54 -0.83 9.21
C GLY A 272 25.97 -1.07 8.69
N LYS A 273 26.14 -1.36 7.40
CA LYS A 273 27.47 -1.59 6.76
C LYS A 273 28.08 -0.26 6.31
N THR A 274 28.11 0.71 7.22
CA THR A 274 28.51 2.11 7.00
C THR A 274 29.89 2.22 6.35
N GLU A 275 30.90 1.55 6.89
CA GLU A 275 32.27 1.57 6.35
C GLU A 275 32.40 0.94 4.95
N SER A 276 31.56 -0.04 4.64
CA SER A 276 31.50 -0.61 3.29
C SER A 276 30.81 0.33 2.30
N ALA A 277 29.80 1.08 2.76
CA ALA A 277 29.10 2.08 1.97
C ALA A 277 30.00 3.29 1.67
N LYS A 278 30.70 3.83 2.69
CA LYS A 278 31.68 4.92 2.54
C LYS A 278 32.78 4.56 1.55
N ARG A 279 33.45 3.41 1.70
CA ARG A 279 34.47 2.93 0.74
C ARG A 279 33.96 2.84 -0.70
N LYS A 280 32.72 2.38 -0.90
CA LYS A 280 32.12 2.32 -2.24
C LYS A 280 31.82 3.70 -2.82
N LEU A 281 31.44 4.65 -1.97
CA LEU A 281 31.19 6.04 -2.33
C LEU A 281 32.49 6.78 -2.67
N ASP A 282 33.53 6.62 -1.86
CA ASP A 282 34.85 7.20 -2.12
C ASP A 282 35.44 6.66 -3.41
N ASN A 283 35.32 5.34 -3.65
CA ASN A 283 35.70 4.75 -4.93
C ASN A 283 34.89 5.34 -6.08
N TRP A 284 33.60 5.65 -5.90
CA TRP A 284 32.81 6.32 -6.95
C TRP A 284 33.36 7.71 -7.24
N LEU A 285 33.52 8.54 -6.22
CA LEU A 285 34.05 9.90 -6.36
C LEU A 285 35.47 9.94 -6.91
N LYS A 286 36.28 8.89 -6.68
CA LYS A 286 37.61 8.77 -7.29
C LYS A 286 37.55 8.61 -8.81
N TYR A 287 36.57 7.84 -9.33
CA TYR A 287 36.42 7.61 -10.77
C TYR A 287 35.56 8.68 -11.46
N ASP A 288 34.63 9.29 -10.73
CA ASP A 288 33.72 10.32 -11.22
C ASP A 288 33.55 11.44 -10.17
N PRO A 289 34.53 12.35 -10.06
CA PRO A 289 34.50 13.41 -9.05
C PRO A 289 33.37 14.43 -9.25
N ALA A 290 32.90 14.59 -10.49
CA ALA A 290 31.86 15.55 -10.88
C ALA A 290 30.44 15.03 -10.62
N SER A 291 30.29 13.79 -10.13
CA SER A 291 28.99 13.17 -9.88
C SER A 291 28.22 13.88 -8.77
N MET A 292 27.23 14.70 -9.14
CA MET A 292 26.35 15.40 -8.19
C MET A 292 25.65 14.43 -7.21
N LEU A 293 25.21 13.26 -7.70
CA LEU A 293 24.56 12.24 -6.87
C LEU A 293 25.49 11.65 -5.81
N ALA A 294 26.75 11.38 -6.17
CA ALA A 294 27.73 10.86 -5.23
C ALA A 294 28.13 11.92 -4.19
N GLN A 295 28.27 13.18 -4.60
CA GLN A 295 28.53 14.30 -3.68
C GLN A 295 27.37 14.49 -2.68
N GLN A 296 26.12 14.48 -3.16
CA GLN A 296 24.93 14.55 -2.30
C GLN A 296 24.87 13.39 -1.30
N LEU A 297 25.21 12.17 -1.73
CA LEU A 297 25.30 11.02 -0.83
C LEU A 297 26.35 11.21 0.26
N ARG A 298 27.51 11.78 -0.08
CA ARG A 298 28.58 12.04 0.87
C ARG A 298 28.14 13.01 1.94
N MET A 299 27.50 14.12 1.55
CA MET A 299 26.93 15.10 2.48
C MET A 299 25.91 14.46 3.42
N LYS A 300 24.99 13.63 2.89
CA LYS A 300 24.00 12.92 3.71
C LYS A 300 24.65 11.98 4.74
N PHE A 301 25.67 11.22 4.34
CA PHE A 301 26.36 10.30 5.26
C PHE A 301 27.18 11.02 6.33
N SER A 302 27.71 12.21 6.03
CA SER A 302 28.39 13.06 7.01
C SER A 302 27.41 13.68 8.02
N SER A 303 26.22 14.09 7.58
CA SER A 303 25.20 14.69 8.46
C SER A 303 24.55 13.73 9.47
N HIS A 304 24.59 12.41 9.21
CA HIS A 304 24.12 11.38 10.16
C HIS A 304 25.19 10.94 11.16
N TYR A 305 26.31 11.68 11.23
CA TYR A 305 27.47 11.39 12.06
C TYR A 305 27.90 12.61 12.86
N GLU A 306 26.93 13.42 13.33
CA GLU A 306 27.14 14.12 14.59
C GLU A 306 26.88 13.06 15.67
N PRO A 307 27.92 12.52 16.34
CA PRO A 307 27.66 11.86 17.60
C PRO A 307 26.92 12.91 18.44
N GLU A 308 25.78 12.54 19.00
CA GLU A 308 25.29 13.24 20.18
C GLU A 308 26.49 13.22 21.13
N LEU A 309 27.21 14.34 21.19
CA LEU A 309 28.15 14.61 22.25
C LEU A 309 27.23 14.60 23.46
N GLU A 310 27.11 13.42 24.08
CA GLU A 310 26.66 13.31 25.46
C GLU A 310 27.43 14.41 26.17
N ASP A 311 26.66 15.40 26.61
CA ASP A 311 27.04 16.42 27.54
C ASP A 311 27.53 15.64 28.78
N VAL A 312 28.78 15.17 28.73
CA VAL A 312 29.53 14.69 29.89
C VAL A 312 29.71 15.93 30.72
N ARG A 313 28.63 16.31 31.41
CA ARG A 313 28.67 17.22 32.52
C ARG A 313 29.66 16.60 33.47
N GLU A 314 30.78 17.28 33.59
CA GLU A 314 31.76 17.17 34.64
C GLU A 314 31.01 17.18 35.99
N GLU A 315 30.59 16.02 36.48
CA GLU A 315 30.45 15.79 37.91
C GLU A 315 31.86 15.55 38.43
N GLU A 316 32.63 16.62 38.54
CA GLU A 316 33.74 16.66 39.48
C GLU A 316 33.62 17.94 40.33
N VAL A 317 33.74 17.70 41.64
CA VAL A 317 34.00 18.65 42.71
C VAL A 317 32.80 19.31 43.40
N ALA A 318 32.14 18.55 44.28
CA ALA A 318 31.98 18.98 45.67
C ALA A 318 31.66 17.80 46.63
N ALA A 319 32.51 17.68 47.66
CA ALA A 319 32.46 16.82 48.86
C ALA A 319 33.09 15.42 48.74
#